data_AF-A0A3A8Z6A1-F1
#
_entry.id   AF-A0A3A8Z6A1-F1
#
_cell.length_a   1.000
_cell.length_b   1.000
_cell.length_c   1.000
_cell.angle_alpha   90.00
_cell.angle_beta   90.00
_cell.angle_gamma   90.00
#
_symmetry.space_group_name_H-M   'P 1'
#
loop_
_entity.id
_entity.type
_entity.pdbx_description
1 polymer ?
#
loop_
_entity_poly.entity_id
_entity_poly.type
_entity_poly.pdbx_seq_one_letter_code
_entity_poly.pdbx_strand_id
1 'polypeptide(L)'
;MDIKLLDTPEKFRPMAEELVPPLVELLKARNGLEREIQERFQALEAEKPALGLPKNQMHPDDPALWEDYRRRYLELVEPQCVPGLLKYGAAGSCGKPARYDPLFDDPEGQVIFTMKSAKKAVVETTCRKTWEYRYRFTLKPSEDGWLIAGVEYRLGGENSWHTEHYV
;
A
#
# COMPACT_ATOMS: atom_id res chain seq x y z
N MET A 1 12.15 9.99 -6.62
CA MET A 1 10.76 10.40 -6.87
C MET A 1 10.59 11.77 -6.24
N ASP A 2 10.10 12.74 -7.00
CA ASP A 2 10.01 14.14 -6.55
C ASP A 2 8.69 14.39 -5.79
N ILE A 3 8.71 15.23 -4.75
CA ILE A 3 7.54 15.52 -3.91
C ILE A 3 6.90 16.83 -4.36
N LYS A 4 5.69 16.75 -4.89
CA LYS A 4 4.92 17.94 -5.28
C LYS A 4 4.14 18.48 -4.10
N LEU A 5 4.33 19.76 -3.77
CA LEU A 5 3.59 20.43 -2.71
C LEU A 5 2.30 21.03 -3.28
N LEU A 6 1.15 20.68 -2.68
CA LEU A 6 -0.16 21.23 -3.03
C LEU A 6 -0.81 21.85 -1.79
N ASP A 7 -1.37 23.05 -1.92
CA ASP A 7 -2.05 23.80 -0.86
C ASP A 7 -1.33 23.77 0.51
N THR A 8 0.00 23.80 0.51
CA THR A 8 0.83 23.66 1.72
C THR A 8 1.50 25.00 2.05
N PRO A 9 1.06 25.71 3.11
CA PRO A 9 1.73 26.91 3.62
C PRO A 9 3.21 26.66 3.91
N GLU A 10 4.05 27.69 3.71
CA GLU A 10 5.52 27.58 3.83
C GLU A 10 5.99 26.91 5.12
N LYS A 11 5.36 27.25 6.25
CA LYS A 11 5.67 26.68 7.57
C LYS A 11 5.47 25.16 7.68
N PHE A 12 4.70 24.54 6.78
CA PHE A 12 4.45 23.09 6.76
C PHE A 12 5.21 22.37 5.64
N ARG A 13 5.88 23.09 4.74
CA ARG A 13 6.64 22.45 3.65
C ARG A 13 7.75 21.51 4.14
N PRO A 14 8.49 21.81 5.22
CA PRO A 14 9.48 20.87 5.75
C PRO A 14 8.91 19.51 6.16
N MET A 15 7.62 19.46 6.53
CA MET A 15 6.95 18.19 6.89
C MET A 15 6.83 17.22 5.71
N ALA A 16 6.95 17.70 4.46
CA ALA A 16 6.93 16.81 3.30
C ALA A 16 8.12 15.85 3.32
N GLU A 17 9.31 16.37 3.61
CA GLU A 17 10.55 15.58 3.72
C GLU A 17 10.57 14.67 4.96
N GLU A 18 9.78 15.02 5.99
CA GLU A 18 9.65 14.19 7.19
C GLU A 18 8.66 13.03 6.99
N LEU A 19 7.51 13.30 6.35
CA LEU A 19 6.38 12.38 6.33
C LEU A 19 6.32 11.49 5.08
N VAL A 20 6.80 11.98 3.94
CA VAL A 20 6.71 11.24 2.68
C VAL A 20 7.70 10.09 2.62
N PRO A 21 8.99 10.23 2.97
CA PRO A 21 9.95 9.13 2.83
C PRO A 21 9.57 7.87 3.63
N PRO A 22 9.19 7.95 4.93
CA PRO A 22 8.79 6.76 5.69
C PRO A 22 7.58 6.05 5.08
N LEU A 23 6.60 6.81 4.59
CA LEU A 23 5.43 6.25 3.91
C LEU A 23 5.86 5.55 2.61
N VAL A 24 6.68 6.19 1.79
CA VAL A 24 7.15 5.59 0.52
C VAL A 24 7.93 4.30 0.76
N GLU A 25 8.79 4.26 1.77
CA GLU A 25 9.51 3.03 2.14
C GLU A 25 8.56 1.92 2.62
N LEU A 26 7.51 2.26 3.37
CA LEU A 26 6.47 1.29 3.74
C LEU A 26 5.78 0.71 2.49
N LEU A 27 5.40 1.54 1.52
CA LEU A 27 4.76 1.08 0.27
C LEU A 27 5.70 0.18 -0.55
N LYS A 28 7.00 0.50 -0.61
CA LYS A 28 8.00 -0.36 -1.27
C LYS A 28 8.16 -1.70 -0.55
N ALA A 29 8.28 -1.68 0.78
CA ALA A 29 8.41 -2.90 1.58
C ALA A 29 7.18 -3.80 1.40
N ARG A 30 5.99 -3.20 1.36
CA ARG A 30 4.75 -3.93 1.07
C ARG A 30 4.77 -4.56 -0.32
N ASN A 31 5.17 -3.82 -1.36
CA ASN A 31 5.31 -4.41 -2.70
C ASN A 31 6.32 -5.57 -2.73
N GLY A 32 7.43 -5.44 -2.00
CA GLY A 32 8.41 -6.51 -1.84
C GLY A 32 7.78 -7.77 -1.28
N LEU A 33 7.01 -7.64 -0.20
CA LEU A 33 6.27 -8.74 0.41
C LEU A 33 5.26 -9.36 -0.58
N GLU A 34 4.46 -8.56 -1.27
CA GLU A 34 3.49 -9.06 -2.24
C GLU A 34 4.15 -9.84 -3.39
N ARG A 35 5.27 -9.33 -3.91
CA ARG A 35 6.03 -10.01 -4.98
C ARG A 35 6.58 -11.35 -4.53
N GLU A 36 7.21 -11.41 -3.36
CA GLU A 36 7.74 -12.67 -2.80
C GLU A 36 6.63 -13.71 -2.61
N ILE A 37 5.49 -13.32 -1.99
CA ILE A 37 4.36 -14.23 -1.78
C ILE A 37 3.79 -14.70 -3.12
N GLN A 38 3.70 -13.81 -4.10
CA GLN A 38 3.19 -14.12 -5.43
C GLN A 38 4.11 -15.09 -6.21
N GLU A 39 5.43 -14.99 -6.03
CA GLU A 39 6.42 -15.93 -6.58
C GLU A 39 6.28 -17.31 -5.93
N ARG A 40 6.19 -17.36 -4.59
CA ARG A 40 5.95 -18.61 -3.85
C ARG A 40 4.64 -19.27 -4.25
N PHE A 41 3.57 -18.50 -4.40
CA PHE A 41 2.28 -19.00 -4.88
C PHE A 41 2.39 -19.60 -6.29
N GLN A 42 3.13 -18.96 -7.20
CA GLN A 42 3.34 -19.49 -8.55
C GLN A 42 4.14 -20.81 -8.55
N ALA A 43 5.09 -20.97 -7.64
CA ALA A 43 5.79 -22.24 -7.46
C ALA A 43 4.81 -23.35 -7.04
N LEU A 44 3.94 -23.10 -6.05
CA LEU A 44 2.91 -24.06 -5.63
C LEU A 44 1.94 -24.41 -6.77
N GLU A 45 1.50 -23.42 -7.56
CA GLU A 45 0.68 -23.67 -8.75
C GLU A 45 1.39 -24.54 -9.80
N ALA A 46 2.71 -24.38 -9.95
CA ALA A 46 3.51 -25.18 -10.88
C ALA A 46 3.75 -26.62 -10.40
N GLU A 47 3.69 -26.87 -9.09
CA GLU A 47 3.84 -28.20 -8.48
C GLU A 47 2.56 -29.04 -8.56
N LYS A 48 1.38 -28.40 -8.61
CA LYS A 48 0.08 -29.09 -8.67
C LYS A 48 0.00 -30.24 -9.68
N PRO A 49 0.46 -30.11 -10.93
CA PRO A 49 0.40 -31.22 -11.90
C PRO A 49 1.19 -32.46 -11.44
N ALA A 50 2.35 -32.28 -10.80
CA ALA A 50 3.17 -33.39 -10.30
C ALA A 50 2.49 -34.11 -9.12
N LEU A 51 1.65 -33.41 -8.37
CA LEU A 51 0.81 -33.95 -7.30
C LEU A 51 -0.52 -34.52 -7.80
N GLY A 52 -0.79 -34.49 -9.12
CA GLY A 52 -2.07 -34.90 -9.69
C GLY A 52 -3.25 -34.01 -9.31
N LEU A 53 -2.98 -32.78 -8.87
CA LEU A 53 -4.00 -31.83 -8.44
C LEU A 53 -4.61 -31.07 -9.64
N PRO A 54 -5.94 -30.99 -9.74
CA PRO A 54 -6.62 -30.10 -10.69
C PRO A 54 -6.25 -28.63 -10.48
N LYS A 55 -6.26 -27.83 -11.55
CA LYS A 55 -5.93 -26.39 -11.51
C LYS A 55 -6.78 -25.59 -10.51
N ASN A 56 -8.05 -25.95 -10.38
CA ASN A 56 -9.01 -25.28 -9.50
C ASN A 56 -8.95 -25.79 -8.04
N GLN A 57 -8.17 -26.83 -7.75
CA GLN A 57 -7.95 -27.30 -6.39
C GLN A 57 -6.81 -26.50 -5.76
N MET A 58 -6.98 -26.15 -4.49
CA MET A 58 -5.98 -25.46 -3.68
C MET A 58 -4.76 -26.37 -3.43
N HIS A 59 -3.55 -25.82 -3.47
CA HIS A 59 -2.36 -26.57 -3.07
C HIS A 59 -2.41 -26.83 -1.54
N PRO A 60 -1.98 -28.00 -1.03
CA PRO A 60 -1.97 -28.28 0.41
C PRO A 60 -1.27 -27.22 1.26
N ASP A 61 -0.24 -26.59 0.71
CA ASP A 61 0.56 -25.56 1.39
C ASP A 61 0.04 -24.12 1.21
N ASP A 62 -1.00 -23.89 0.40
CA ASP A 62 -1.58 -22.55 0.21
C ASP A 62 -2.04 -21.92 1.54
N PRO A 63 -2.74 -22.64 2.46
CA PRO A 63 -3.17 -22.05 3.73
C PRO A 63 -2.00 -21.49 4.56
N ALA A 64 -0.88 -22.22 4.62
CA ALA A 64 0.31 -21.80 5.35
C ALA A 64 0.98 -20.59 4.69
N LEU A 65 1.03 -20.55 3.35
CA LEU A 65 1.52 -19.38 2.61
C LEU A 65 0.67 -18.13 2.91
N TRP A 66 -0.65 -18.25 2.90
CA TRP A 66 -1.55 -17.13 3.17
C TRP A 66 -1.56 -16.71 4.63
N GLU A 67 -1.32 -17.62 5.58
CA GLU A 67 -1.12 -17.28 6.98
C GLU A 67 0.18 -16.49 7.19
N ASP A 68 1.28 -16.95 6.59
CA ASP A 68 2.57 -16.25 6.63
C ASP A 68 2.46 -14.83 6.04
N TYR A 69 1.80 -14.69 4.88
CA TYR A 69 1.54 -13.38 4.29
C TYR A 69 0.76 -12.46 5.23
N ARG A 70 -0.36 -12.94 5.80
CA ARG A 70 -1.20 -12.14 6.70
C ARG A 70 -0.43 -11.67 7.92
N ARG A 71 0.35 -12.57 8.54
CA ARG A 71 1.19 -12.23 9.70
C ARG A 71 2.23 -11.16 9.35
N ARG A 72 3.01 -11.38 8.29
CA ARG A 72 4.09 -10.47 7.87
C ARG A 72 3.56 -9.12 7.37
N TYR A 73 2.38 -9.11 6.76
CA TYR A 73 1.70 -7.88 6.38
C TYR A 73 1.36 -7.05 7.61
N LEU A 74 0.73 -7.65 8.64
CA LEU A 74 0.38 -6.93 9.87
C LEU A 74 1.63 -6.45 10.62
N GLU A 75 2.65 -7.29 10.77
CA GLU A 75 3.94 -6.91 11.36
C GLU A 75 4.55 -5.69 10.66
N LEU A 76 4.35 -5.57 9.35
CA LEU A 76 4.86 -4.45 8.54
C LEU A 76 4.03 -3.17 8.70
N VAL A 77 2.70 -3.25 8.59
CA VAL A 77 1.85 -2.06 8.46
C VAL A 77 1.22 -1.59 9.78
N GLU A 78 0.94 -2.50 10.72
CA GLU A 78 0.19 -2.20 11.95
C GLU A 78 0.88 -1.13 12.82
N PRO A 79 2.22 -1.16 13.02
CA PRO A 79 2.90 -0.13 13.80
C PRO A 79 2.80 1.28 13.19
N GLN A 80 2.47 1.38 11.90
CA GLN A 80 2.37 2.65 11.17
C GLN A 80 0.93 3.18 11.10
N CYS A 81 -0.02 2.48 11.71
CA CYS A 81 -1.44 2.77 11.61
C CYS A 81 -2.03 3.24 12.95
N VAL A 82 -3.04 4.12 12.89
CA VAL A 82 -3.84 4.40 14.09
C VAL A 82 -4.63 3.16 14.52
N PRO A 83 -4.92 3.01 15.83
CA PRO A 83 -5.76 1.92 16.31
C PRO A 83 -7.09 1.85 15.56
N GLY A 84 -7.43 0.65 15.08
CA GLY A 84 -8.69 0.38 14.39
C GLY A 84 -8.71 0.66 12.88
N LEU A 85 -7.63 1.20 12.28
CA LEU A 85 -7.56 1.31 10.81
C LEU A 85 -7.65 -0.07 10.16
N LEU A 86 -6.87 -1.03 10.66
CA LEU A 86 -6.80 -2.41 10.17
C LEU A 86 -7.81 -3.34 10.86
N LYS A 87 -9.01 -2.85 11.19
CA LYS A 87 -10.02 -3.64 11.95
C LYS A 87 -10.48 -4.92 11.25
N TYR A 88 -10.26 -5.04 9.93
CA TYR A 88 -10.56 -6.25 9.16
C TYR A 88 -9.33 -7.15 8.95
N GLY A 89 -8.20 -6.81 9.58
CA GLY A 89 -6.95 -7.57 9.51
C GLY A 89 -6.12 -7.25 8.27
N ALA A 90 -5.36 -8.25 7.82
CA ALA A 90 -4.50 -8.16 6.65
C ALA A 90 -5.28 -8.24 5.34
N ALA A 91 -4.69 -7.70 4.27
CA ALA A 91 -5.20 -7.90 2.92
C ALA A 91 -5.31 -9.40 2.60
N GLY A 92 -6.48 -9.82 2.10
CA GLY A 92 -6.75 -11.23 1.77
C GLY A 92 -6.12 -11.71 0.45
N SER A 93 -5.42 -10.84 -0.26
CA SER A 93 -4.75 -11.14 -1.52
C SER A 93 -3.48 -10.29 -1.70
N CYS A 94 -2.57 -10.79 -2.53
CA CYS A 94 -1.44 -10.03 -3.08
C CYS A 94 -1.73 -9.71 -4.57
N GLY A 95 -1.32 -8.53 -5.03
CA GLY A 95 -1.48 -8.15 -6.43
C GLY A 95 -0.41 -8.76 -7.35
N LYS A 96 -0.75 -8.95 -8.64
CA LYS A 96 0.24 -9.06 -9.72
C LYS A 96 -0.18 -8.13 -10.88
N PRO A 97 0.50 -6.98 -11.09
CA PRO A 97 1.63 -6.45 -10.32
C PRO A 97 1.28 -6.12 -8.86
N ALA A 98 2.29 -5.94 -8.00
CA ALA A 98 2.05 -5.55 -6.61
C ALA A 98 1.40 -4.17 -6.56
N ARG A 99 0.66 -3.90 -5.48
CA ARG A 99 -0.34 -2.81 -5.47
C ARG A 99 0.23 -1.46 -5.89
N TYR A 100 1.40 -1.09 -5.38
CA TYR A 100 2.00 0.21 -5.64
C TYR A 100 3.07 0.17 -6.73
N ASP A 101 3.28 -0.95 -7.41
CA ASP A 101 4.28 -1.05 -8.47
C ASP A 101 4.12 0.06 -9.53
N PRO A 102 2.90 0.45 -9.96
CA PRO A 102 2.74 1.57 -10.87
C PRO A 102 3.39 2.86 -10.37
N LEU A 103 3.39 3.15 -9.07
CA LEU A 103 4.04 4.35 -8.53
C LEU A 103 5.56 4.36 -8.76
N PHE A 104 6.20 3.20 -8.73
CA PHE A 104 7.66 3.07 -8.74
C PHE A 104 8.22 2.74 -10.12
N ASP A 105 7.45 2.02 -10.95
CA ASP A 105 7.88 1.55 -12.27
C ASP A 105 7.55 2.55 -13.38
N ASP A 106 6.64 3.49 -13.13
CA ASP A 106 6.19 4.48 -14.12
C ASP A 106 6.92 5.82 -13.94
N PRO A 107 7.55 6.38 -15.00
CA PRO A 107 8.20 7.69 -14.92
C PRO A 107 7.22 8.83 -14.62
N GLU A 108 5.92 8.65 -14.86
CA GLU A 108 4.86 9.61 -14.49
C GLU A 108 4.34 9.39 -13.06
N GLY A 109 4.91 8.47 -12.28
CA GLY A 109 4.60 8.29 -10.87
C GLY A 109 4.89 9.57 -10.07
N GLN A 110 3.89 10.08 -9.33
CA GLN A 110 4.03 11.29 -8.53
C GLN A 110 3.58 11.06 -7.10
N VAL A 111 4.26 11.76 -6.19
CA VAL A 111 3.79 11.94 -4.83
C VAL A 111 3.43 13.41 -4.62
N ILE A 112 2.22 13.64 -4.12
CA ILE A 112 1.68 14.96 -3.84
C ILE A 112 1.47 15.07 -2.33
N PHE A 113 2.07 16.07 -1.71
CA PHE A 113 1.93 16.35 -0.29
C PHE A 113 1.03 17.58 -0.07
N THR A 114 0.09 17.44 0.85
CA THR A 114 -0.80 18.53 1.29
C THR A 114 -0.89 18.59 2.81
N MET A 115 -0.61 19.76 3.38
CA MET A 115 -0.78 20.00 4.82
C MET A 115 -1.25 21.43 5.09
N LYS A 116 -2.48 21.57 5.60
CA LYS A 116 -3.11 22.86 5.91
C LYS A 116 -3.07 23.21 7.41
N SER A 117 -2.78 22.24 8.26
CA SER A 117 -2.71 22.41 9.71
C SER A 117 -1.79 21.36 10.34
N ALA A 118 -1.31 21.61 11.55
CA ALA A 118 -0.50 20.64 12.32
C ALA A 118 -1.26 19.37 12.73
N LYS A 119 -2.58 19.29 12.52
CA LYS A 119 -3.43 18.16 12.95
C LYS A 119 -3.54 17.05 11.90
N LYS A 120 -3.18 17.32 10.65
CA LYS A 120 -3.39 16.41 9.52
C LYS A 120 -2.48 16.75 8.35
N ALA A 121 -1.85 15.73 7.79
CA ALA A 121 -1.21 15.76 6.49
C ALA A 121 -1.90 14.75 5.56
N VAL A 122 -1.79 14.99 4.25
CA VAL A 122 -2.27 14.08 3.22
C VAL A 122 -1.13 13.84 2.25
N VAL A 123 -0.83 12.57 2.00
CA VAL A 123 0.06 12.14 0.93
C VAL A 123 -0.78 11.44 -0.11
N GLU A 124 -0.72 11.90 -1.35
CA GLU A 124 -1.38 11.26 -2.48
C GLU A 124 -0.34 10.69 -3.43
N THR A 125 -0.53 9.45 -3.86
CA THR A 125 0.28 8.83 -4.91
C THR A 125 -0.58 8.74 -6.16
N THR A 126 -0.04 9.17 -7.30
CA THR A 126 -0.72 9.04 -8.59
C THR A 126 0.21 8.43 -9.62
N CYS A 127 -0.32 7.52 -10.42
CA CYS A 127 0.35 6.95 -11.57
C CYS A 127 -0.65 6.80 -12.71
N ARG A 128 -0.21 7.12 -13.93
CA ARG A 128 -0.99 6.88 -15.14
C ARG A 128 -0.21 5.96 -16.07
N LYS A 129 -0.44 4.66 -15.92
CA LYS A 129 0.03 3.65 -16.87
C LYS A 129 -1.09 3.42 -17.91
N THR A 130 -1.63 2.21 -17.99
CA THR A 130 -2.81 1.87 -18.80
C THR A 130 -4.12 2.36 -18.16
N TRP A 131 -4.11 2.56 -16.84
CA TRP A 131 -5.23 3.03 -16.02
C TRP A 131 -4.71 4.03 -14.99
N GLU A 132 -5.53 5.00 -14.57
CA GLU A 132 -5.14 5.94 -13.51
C GLU A 132 -5.29 5.24 -12.16
N TYR A 133 -4.21 5.18 -11.38
CA TYR A 133 -4.20 4.68 -10.01
C TYR A 133 -3.88 5.83 -9.08
N ARG A 134 -4.82 6.18 -8.20
CA ARG A 134 -4.63 7.18 -7.16
C ARG A 134 -4.91 6.58 -5.79
N TYR A 135 -3.99 6.80 -4.87
CA TYR A 135 -4.14 6.47 -3.46
C TYR A 135 -3.88 7.70 -2.62
N ARG A 136 -4.60 7.81 -1.52
CA ARG A 136 -4.51 8.93 -0.59
C ARG A 136 -4.36 8.38 0.81
N PHE A 137 -3.31 8.81 1.48
CA PHE A 137 -2.97 8.48 2.85
C PHE A 137 -3.21 9.72 3.70
N THR A 138 -4.15 9.62 4.64
CA THR A 138 -4.33 10.64 5.67
C THR A 138 -3.43 10.30 6.85
N LEU A 139 -2.51 11.20 7.18
CA LEU A 139 -1.61 11.08 8.32
C LEU A 139 -2.08 11.98 9.47
N LYS A 140 -1.98 11.51 10.70
CA LYS A 140 -2.27 12.28 11.92
C LYS A 140 -1.12 12.18 12.92
N PRO A 141 -0.85 13.25 13.70
CA PRO A 141 0.11 13.19 14.77
C PRO A 141 -0.37 12.26 15.88
N SER A 142 0.58 11.61 16.54
CA SER A 142 0.48 10.72 17.69
C SER A 142 1.61 11.04 18.67
N GLU A 143 1.67 10.36 19.81
CA GLU A 143 2.75 10.56 20.81
C GLU A 143 4.13 10.21 20.23
N ASP A 144 4.20 9.17 19.38
CA ASP A 144 5.44 8.62 18.83
C ASP A 144 5.74 9.05 17.39
N GLY A 145 5.05 10.09 16.88
CA GLY A 145 5.23 10.59 15.51
C GLY A 145 3.94 10.67 14.73
N TRP A 146 3.94 10.28 13.46
CA TRP A 146 2.77 10.36 12.58
C TRP A 146 2.31 8.98 12.13
N LEU A 147 1.01 8.73 12.23
CA LEU A 147 0.40 7.45 11.86
C LEU A 147 -0.59 7.62 10.72
N ILE A 148 -0.73 6.57 9.92
CA ILE A 148 -1.76 6.44 8.89
C ILE A 148 -3.10 6.29 9.58
N ALA A 149 -3.98 7.27 9.36
CA ALA A 149 -5.32 7.34 9.93
C ALA A 149 -6.42 7.00 8.93
N GLY A 150 -6.07 6.86 7.65
CA GLY A 150 -7.02 6.49 6.61
C GLY A 150 -6.32 6.31 5.27
N VAL A 151 -6.81 5.35 4.49
CA VAL A 151 -6.40 5.10 3.11
C VAL A 151 -7.64 5.22 2.24
N GLU A 152 -7.53 5.97 1.16
CA GLU A 152 -8.58 6.08 0.14
C GLU A 152 -7.96 5.81 -1.22
N TYR A 153 -8.74 5.28 -2.15
CA TYR A 153 -8.28 5.03 -3.50
C TYR A 153 -9.30 5.51 -4.53
N ARG A 154 -8.81 5.72 -5.74
CA ARG A 154 -9.58 6.11 -6.90
C ARG A 154 -8.93 5.55 -8.15
N LEU A 155 -9.70 4.84 -8.96
CA LEU A 155 -9.20 4.17 -10.16
C LEU A 155 -9.85 4.77 -11.40
N GLY A 156 -9.15 4.80 -12.53
CA GLY A 156 -9.79 4.94 -13.84
C GLY A 156 -10.38 6.31 -14.17
N GLY A 157 -9.93 7.35 -13.49
CA GLY A 157 -10.52 8.69 -13.65
C GLY A 157 -11.91 8.82 -13.03
N GLU A 158 -12.31 7.91 -12.14
CA GLU A 158 -13.52 8.10 -11.33
C GLU A 158 -13.48 9.42 -10.56
N ASN A 159 -14.65 9.99 -10.27
CA ASN A 159 -14.76 11.24 -9.52
C ASN A 159 -14.77 11.04 -8.00
N SER A 160 -15.04 9.81 -7.54
CA SER A 160 -15.30 9.51 -6.13
C SER A 160 -14.11 8.77 -5.50
N TRP A 161 -13.83 9.07 -4.24
CA TRP A 161 -12.85 8.33 -3.44
C TRP A 161 -13.54 7.20 -2.71
N HIS A 162 -12.90 6.03 -2.68
CA HIS A 162 -13.37 4.85 -1.96
C HIS A 162 -12.46 4.61 -0.76
N THR A 163 -13.04 4.26 0.37
CA THR A 163 -12.25 3.89 1.56
C THR A 163 -11.59 2.54 1.33
N GLU A 164 -10.30 2.48 1.62
CA GLU A 164 -9.55 1.23 1.71
C GLU A 164 -9.32 0.87 3.18
N HIS A 165 -9.41 -0.42 3.47
CA HIS A 165 -9.24 -0.97 4.81
C HIS A 165 -7.85 -1.56 5.07
N TYR A 166 -6.99 -1.51 4.07
CA TYR A 166 -5.63 -2.02 4.07
C TYR A 166 -4.67 -0.90 3.63
N VAL A 167 -3.49 -0.83 4.23
CA VAL A 167 -2.37 -0.05 3.68
C VAL A 167 -1.74 -0.79 2.53
#